data_AF-A0A482VET1-F1
#
_entry.id   AF-A0A482VET1-F1
#
_cell.length_a   1.000
_cell.length_b   1.000
_cell.length_c   1.000
_cell.angle_alpha   90.00
_cell.angle_beta   90.00
_cell.angle_gamma   90.00
#
_symmetry.space_group_name_H-M   'P 1'
#
loop_
_entity.id
_entity.type
_entity.pdbx_description
1 polymer ?
#
loop_
_entity_poly.entity_id
_entity_poly.type
_entity_poly.pdbx_seq_one_letter_code
_entity_poly.pdbx_strand_id
1 'polypeptide(L)'
;MTTKVNTELSYDNKIILAPMVRVCTLPMRLLALDYGADIVYTEELIDWKFLKCIRRENDVLGTIDYLDKSDGSVVFRTCHKEKNKVIVQLGTCDTQRALKYSSGGSKEIEVYEDIIKFKNECGCSSVMIARAAEGNCSIFRQRGLLDLEDVIVDYLKYAVDYDNSPSNTKYCIQNMLKELQETSRGKKFLECQTLEQIWY
;
A
#
# COMPACT_ATOMS: atom_id res chain seq x y z
N MET A 1 -34.98 15.75 8.55
CA MET A 1 -33.95 15.28 7.58
C MET A 1 -32.60 15.66 8.14
N THR A 2 -31.93 14.75 8.83
CA THR A 2 -30.58 14.95 9.36
C THR A 2 -29.58 14.65 8.25
N THR A 3 -28.95 15.69 7.70
CA THR A 3 -27.83 15.56 6.78
C THR A 3 -26.68 14.85 7.52
N LYS A 4 -26.44 13.57 7.19
CA LYS A 4 -25.19 12.89 7.57
C LYS A 4 -24.05 13.70 6.94
N VAL A 5 -23.27 14.39 7.77
CA VAL A 5 -21.98 14.94 7.33
C VAL A 5 -21.15 13.73 6.93
N ASN A 6 -20.92 13.55 5.64
CA ASN A 6 -20.01 12.54 5.13
C ASN A 6 -18.60 13.03 5.50
N THR A 7 -18.08 12.61 6.65
CA THR A 7 -16.69 12.91 7.06
C THR A 7 -15.76 12.02 6.24
N GLU A 8 -15.68 12.28 4.93
CA GLU A 8 -14.65 11.70 4.08
C GLU A 8 -13.30 12.28 4.50
N LEU A 9 -12.30 11.40 4.63
CA LEU A 9 -10.93 11.80 4.93
C LEU A 9 -10.41 12.68 3.78
N SER A 10 -10.15 13.95 4.08
CA SER A 10 -9.51 14.88 3.15
C SER A 10 -8.03 15.06 3.51
N TYR A 11 -7.17 15.05 2.50
CA TYR A 11 -5.72 15.31 2.65
C TYR A 11 -5.35 16.79 2.47
N ASP A 12 -6.30 17.64 2.09
CA ASP A 12 -6.02 19.06 1.85
C ASP A 12 -5.71 19.81 3.16
N ASN A 13 -4.58 20.52 3.19
CA ASN A 13 -4.10 21.27 4.34
C ASN A 13 -4.10 20.45 5.66
N LYS A 14 -3.46 19.28 5.64
CA LYS A 14 -3.38 18.36 6.80
C LYS A 14 -1.95 18.20 7.30
N ILE A 15 -1.80 18.10 8.62
CA ILE A 15 -0.56 17.71 9.28
C ILE A 15 -0.60 16.19 9.49
N ILE A 16 0.33 15.48 8.86
CA ILE A 16 0.27 14.03 8.71
C ILE A 16 1.50 13.38 9.37
N LEU A 17 1.27 12.41 10.26
CA LEU A 17 2.34 11.53 10.71
C LEU A 17 2.67 10.53 9.58
N ALA A 18 3.85 10.66 8.99
CA ALA A 18 4.35 9.76 7.95
C ALA A 18 4.56 8.33 8.47
N PRO A 19 4.51 7.32 7.60
CA PRO A 19 4.77 5.94 8.00
C PRO A 19 6.22 5.72 8.39
N MET A 20 6.44 5.12 9.56
CA MET A 20 7.78 4.77 10.05
C MET A 20 7.76 3.39 10.71
N VAL A 21 8.52 2.45 10.14
CA VAL A 21 8.65 1.06 10.63
C VAL A 21 9.10 1.04 12.09
N ARG A 22 8.44 0.24 12.94
CA ARG A 22 8.66 0.13 14.41
C ARG A 22 8.27 1.37 15.24
N VAL A 23 8.18 2.55 14.64
CA VAL A 23 7.88 3.80 15.36
C VAL A 23 6.37 4.04 15.40
N CYS A 24 5.67 3.88 14.28
CA CYS A 24 4.25 4.19 14.14
C CYS A 24 3.30 3.09 14.68
N THR A 25 3.63 2.55 15.86
CA THR A 25 2.74 1.72 16.68
C THR A 25 1.64 2.58 17.33
N LEU A 26 0.61 1.96 17.90
CA LEU A 26 -0.56 2.68 18.43
C LEU A 26 -0.21 3.86 19.36
N PRO A 27 0.69 3.74 20.35
CA PRO A 27 1.02 4.85 21.23
C PRO A 27 1.54 6.10 20.50
N MET A 28 2.44 5.92 19.52
CA MET A 28 2.99 7.03 18.74
C MET A 28 1.90 7.73 17.92
N ARG A 29 1.00 6.94 17.30
CA ARG A 29 -0.10 7.50 16.52
C ARG A 29 -1.06 8.30 17.39
N LEU A 30 -1.43 7.77 18.56
CA LEU A 30 -2.30 8.50 19.48
C LEU A 30 -1.63 9.77 20.02
N LEU A 31 -0.33 9.71 20.33
CA LEU A 31 0.42 10.88 20.78
C LEU A 31 0.53 11.95 19.70
N ALA A 32 0.76 11.57 18.45
CA ALA A 32 0.77 12.49 17.33
C ALA A 32 -0.59 13.16 17.15
N LEU A 33 -1.70 12.41 17.29
CA LEU A 33 -3.06 12.99 17.28
C LEU A 33 -3.26 13.97 18.44
N ASP A 34 -2.75 13.65 19.64
CA ASP A 34 -2.83 14.54 20.80
C ASP A 34 -2.02 15.83 20.62
N TYR A 35 -0.96 15.79 19.81
CA TYR A 35 -0.16 16.96 19.43
C TYR A 35 -0.67 17.70 18.18
N GLY A 36 -1.82 17.30 17.65
CA GLY A 36 -2.49 18.03 16.56
C GLY A 36 -2.22 17.48 15.16
N ALA A 37 -1.71 16.26 15.02
CA ALA A 37 -1.76 15.59 13.72
C ALA A 37 -3.23 15.35 13.32
N ASP A 38 -3.56 15.64 12.07
CA ASP A 38 -4.87 15.39 11.49
C ASP A 38 -5.03 13.93 11.06
N ILE A 39 -3.94 13.35 10.56
CA ILE A 39 -3.89 12.02 9.94
C ILE A 39 -2.65 11.29 10.45
N VAL A 40 -2.78 9.99 10.71
CA VAL A 40 -1.68 9.15 11.17
C VAL A 40 -1.52 7.90 10.34
N TYR A 41 -0.34 7.70 9.77
CA TYR A 41 0.01 6.44 9.12
C TYR A 41 0.45 5.40 10.14
N THR A 42 0.12 4.14 9.86
CA THR A 42 0.75 3.01 10.54
C THR A 42 2.21 2.87 10.10
N GLU A 43 2.96 2.04 10.81
CA GLU A 43 4.15 1.45 10.22
C GLU A 43 3.81 0.67 8.94
N GLU A 44 4.82 0.40 8.10
CA GLU A 44 4.63 -0.51 6.97
C GLU A 44 4.29 -1.89 7.54
N LEU A 45 3.07 -2.34 7.26
CA LEU A 45 2.64 -3.69 7.59
C LEU A 45 2.92 -4.57 6.39
N ILE A 46 3.82 -5.53 6.59
CA ILE A 46 4.09 -6.58 5.62
C ILE A 46 2.87 -7.48 5.56
N ASP A 47 2.23 -7.54 4.40
CA ASP A 47 1.19 -8.52 4.05
C ASP A 47 1.40 -9.87 4.76
N TRP A 48 2.54 -10.53 4.57
CA TRP A 48 2.80 -11.88 5.13
C TRP A 48 2.55 -12.03 6.65
N LYS A 49 2.93 -11.04 7.46
CA LYS A 49 2.71 -11.08 8.91
C LYS A 49 1.24 -10.83 9.23
N PHE A 50 0.65 -9.89 8.53
CA PHE A 50 -0.75 -9.59 8.73
C PHE A 50 -1.60 -10.82 8.32
N LEU A 51 -1.18 -11.67 7.33
CA LEU A 51 -2.01 -12.77 6.74
C LEU A 51 -2.31 -13.86 7.75
N LYS A 52 -1.39 -14.01 8.69
CA LYS A 52 -1.50 -14.96 9.78
C LYS A 52 -2.38 -14.42 10.88
N CYS A 53 -2.89 -13.19 10.79
CA CYS A 53 -3.62 -12.58 11.87
C CYS A 53 -5.08 -13.02 11.99
N ILE A 54 -5.58 -13.01 13.22
CA ILE A 54 -7.01 -12.95 13.52
C ILE A 54 -7.37 -11.56 14.03
N ARG A 55 -8.49 -11.02 13.54
CA ARG A 55 -9.12 -9.86 14.15
C ARG A 55 -9.80 -10.30 15.44
N ARG A 56 -9.46 -9.65 16.54
CA ARG A 56 -10.06 -9.87 17.86
C ARG A 56 -10.43 -8.52 18.47
N GLU A 57 -11.66 -8.43 18.96
CA GLU A 57 -12.07 -7.29 19.79
C GLU A 57 -11.54 -7.53 21.21
N ASN A 58 -10.91 -6.49 21.77
CA ASN A 58 -10.28 -6.52 23.08
C ASN A 58 -11.04 -5.58 24.01
N ASP A 59 -12.05 -6.12 24.70
CA ASP A 59 -12.94 -5.36 25.58
C ASP A 59 -12.21 -4.72 26.78
N VAL A 60 -11.11 -5.35 27.24
CA VAL A 60 -10.31 -4.84 28.36
C VAL A 60 -9.60 -3.54 28.00
N LEU A 61 -9.09 -3.45 26.76
CA LEU A 61 -8.35 -2.28 26.28
C LEU A 61 -9.21 -1.33 25.43
N GLY A 62 -10.42 -1.74 25.03
CA GLY A 62 -11.24 -1.01 24.06
C GLY A 62 -10.59 -0.90 22.68
N THR A 63 -9.83 -1.94 22.28
CA THR A 63 -9.08 -1.97 21.02
C THR A 63 -9.55 -3.07 20.07
N ILE A 64 -9.18 -2.92 18.81
CA ILE A 64 -9.26 -3.99 17.80
C ILE A 64 -7.82 -4.45 17.55
N ASP A 65 -7.58 -5.73 17.80
CA ASP A 65 -6.28 -6.36 17.73
C ASP A 65 -6.22 -7.32 16.54
N TYR A 66 -5.15 -7.25 15.77
CA TYR A 66 -4.80 -8.20 14.74
C TYR A 66 -3.63 -9.03 15.27
N LEU A 67 -3.93 -10.28 15.66
CA LEU A 67 -3.01 -11.17 16.36
C LEU A 67 -2.51 -12.28 15.43
N ASP A 68 -1.20 -12.49 15.31
CA ASP A 68 -0.64 -13.63 14.56
C ASP A 68 -1.13 -14.96 15.18
N LYS A 69 -1.71 -15.84 14.36
CA LYS A 69 -2.25 -17.15 14.78
C LYS A 69 -1.19 -18.10 15.30
N SER A 70 0.07 -17.93 14.89
CA SER A 70 1.14 -18.86 15.21
C SER A 70 1.69 -18.66 16.62
N ASP A 71 1.88 -17.41 17.04
CA ASP A 71 2.48 -17.06 18.34
C ASP A 71 1.60 -16.17 19.23
N GLY A 72 0.46 -15.68 18.72
CA GLY A 72 -0.44 -14.77 19.43
C GLY A 72 0.05 -13.32 19.53
N SER A 73 1.14 -12.97 18.85
CA SER A 73 1.71 -11.62 18.88
C SER A 73 0.79 -10.59 18.21
N VAL A 74 0.78 -9.37 18.73
CA VAL A 74 -0.01 -8.27 18.15
C VAL A 74 0.76 -7.70 16.95
N VAL A 75 0.24 -7.91 15.74
CA VAL A 75 0.82 -7.36 14.51
C VAL A 75 0.32 -5.95 14.25
N PHE A 76 -0.94 -5.69 14.57
CA PHE A 76 -1.52 -4.35 14.51
C PHE A 76 -2.60 -4.19 15.56
N ARG A 77 -2.68 -3.00 16.13
CA ARG A 77 -3.69 -2.63 17.11
C ARG A 77 -4.19 -1.24 16.79
N THR A 78 -5.51 -1.07 16.83
CA THR A 78 -6.19 0.20 16.61
C THR A 78 -7.28 0.41 17.67
N CYS A 79 -7.76 1.64 17.83
CA CYS A 79 -8.82 1.98 18.77
C CYS A 79 -9.75 3.05 18.20
N HIS A 80 -10.86 3.29 18.89
CA HIS A 80 -11.86 4.26 18.43
C HIS A 80 -11.31 5.69 18.29
N LYS A 81 -10.29 6.07 19.07
CA LYS A 81 -9.73 7.44 19.09
C LYS A 81 -9.07 7.85 17.76
N GLU A 82 -8.46 6.92 17.04
CA GLU A 82 -7.85 7.17 15.73
C GLU A 82 -8.77 6.77 14.56
N LYS A 83 -10.01 6.35 14.86
CA LYS A 83 -11.00 6.02 13.84
C LYS A 83 -11.24 7.24 12.95
N ASN A 84 -11.24 7.01 11.65
CA ASN A 84 -11.30 8.02 10.60
C ASN A 84 -10.07 8.93 10.42
N LYS A 85 -8.97 8.69 11.16
CA LYS A 85 -7.70 9.44 11.03
C LYS A 85 -6.52 8.52 10.73
N VAL A 86 -6.63 7.24 11.05
CA VAL A 86 -5.60 6.24 10.77
C VAL A 86 -5.63 5.79 9.31
N ILE A 87 -4.46 5.77 8.68
CA ILE A 87 -4.23 5.17 7.36
C ILE A 87 -3.31 3.98 7.53
N VAL A 88 -3.76 2.82 7.06
CA VAL A 88 -2.95 1.61 7.04
C VAL A 88 -2.07 1.63 5.80
N GLN A 89 -0.75 1.58 6.00
CA GLN A 89 0.21 1.37 4.93
C GLN A 89 0.50 -0.12 4.81
N LEU A 90 0.20 -0.67 3.62
CA LEU A 90 0.54 -2.04 3.30
C LEU A 90 1.73 -2.08 2.34
N GLY A 91 2.73 -2.83 2.72
CA GLY A 91 3.65 -3.40 1.76
C GLY A 91 3.03 -4.69 1.20
N THR A 92 3.07 -4.91 -0.12
CA THR A 92 2.89 -6.23 -0.77
C THR A 92 3.65 -6.42 -2.11
N CYS A 93 4.70 -7.26 -2.18
CA CYS A 93 5.54 -7.43 -3.40
C CYS A 93 5.14 -8.62 -4.27
N ASP A 94 4.09 -9.34 -3.87
CA ASP A 94 3.73 -10.62 -4.46
C ASP A 94 2.21 -10.68 -4.57
N THR A 95 1.78 -10.79 -5.83
CA THR A 95 0.38 -10.88 -6.22
C THR A 95 -0.31 -11.99 -5.44
N GLN A 96 0.29 -13.17 -5.27
CA GLN A 96 -0.32 -14.31 -4.56
C GLN A 96 -0.51 -14.16 -3.04
N ARG A 97 0.17 -13.18 -2.41
CA ARG A 97 0.26 -13.06 -0.96
C ARG A 97 -0.48 -11.86 -0.37
N ALA A 98 -0.79 -10.84 -1.17
CA ALA A 98 -1.77 -9.82 -0.74
C ALA A 98 -3.13 -10.45 -0.38
N LEU A 99 -3.37 -11.67 -0.87
CA LEU A 99 -4.65 -12.36 -0.98
C LEU A 99 -5.17 -13.08 0.27
N LYS A 100 -4.98 -12.65 1.51
CA LYS A 100 -5.40 -13.53 2.64
C LYS A 100 -6.17 -12.85 3.75
N TYR A 101 -7.02 -11.88 3.39
CA TYR A 101 -7.94 -11.26 4.35
C TYR A 101 -9.40 -11.37 3.94
N SER A 102 -10.14 -12.22 4.66
CA SER A 102 -11.02 -11.75 5.76
C SER A 102 -12.03 -12.79 6.26
N SER A 103 -11.93 -14.07 5.86
CA SER A 103 -12.92 -15.07 6.33
C SER A 103 -12.43 -16.52 6.37
N GLY A 104 -11.13 -16.77 6.49
CA GLY A 104 -10.60 -18.13 6.36
C GLY A 104 -10.56 -18.64 4.91
N GLY A 105 -10.58 -17.74 3.93
CA GLY A 105 -10.34 -18.02 2.52
C GLY A 105 -9.51 -16.90 1.89
N SER A 106 -8.61 -17.26 1.00
CA SER A 106 -7.66 -16.38 0.31
C SER A 106 -8.38 -15.39 -0.66
N LYS A 107 -8.30 -14.04 -0.49
CA LYS A 107 -8.55 -13.01 -1.56
C LYS A 107 -7.60 -11.77 -1.59
N GLU A 108 -7.07 -11.38 -2.79
CA GLU A 108 -5.86 -10.65 -3.36
C GLU A 108 -6.06 -9.15 -3.28
N ILE A 109 -5.00 -8.33 -3.43
CA ILE A 109 -5.16 -6.96 -3.99
C ILE A 109 -4.51 -6.97 -5.37
N GLU A 110 -5.25 -7.49 -6.34
CA GLU A 110 -4.85 -7.59 -7.74
C GLU A 110 -5.59 -6.60 -8.62
N VAL A 111 -6.81 -6.25 -8.23
CA VAL A 111 -7.64 -5.33 -8.97
C VAL A 111 -8.14 -4.22 -8.06
N TYR A 112 -8.65 -3.15 -8.67
CA TYR A 112 -9.14 -1.98 -7.96
C TYR A 112 -10.20 -2.35 -6.89
N GLU A 113 -11.07 -3.31 -7.19
CA GLU A 113 -12.14 -3.79 -6.31
C GLU A 113 -11.62 -4.31 -4.97
N ASP A 114 -10.43 -4.90 -4.96
CA ASP A 114 -9.82 -5.47 -3.76
C ASP A 114 -9.36 -4.37 -2.79
N ILE A 115 -8.90 -3.22 -3.31
CA ILE A 115 -8.57 -2.05 -2.48
C ILE A 115 -9.82 -1.58 -1.72
N ILE A 116 -10.97 -1.56 -2.40
CA ILE A 116 -12.25 -1.16 -1.81
C ILE A 116 -12.71 -2.16 -0.76
N LYS A 117 -12.59 -3.46 -1.05
CA LYS A 117 -12.92 -4.53 -0.09
C LYS A 117 -12.08 -4.40 1.18
N PHE A 118 -10.76 -4.25 1.04
CA PHE A 118 -9.83 -4.10 2.17
C PHE A 118 -10.16 -2.86 3.01
N LYS A 119 -10.39 -1.71 2.36
CA LYS A 119 -10.78 -0.46 3.03
C LYS A 119 -11.99 -0.68 3.95
N ASN A 120 -13.03 -1.34 3.43
CA ASN A 120 -14.28 -1.57 4.16
C ASN A 120 -14.10 -2.53 5.35
N GLU A 121 -13.30 -3.59 5.18
CA GLU A 121 -13.07 -4.61 6.22
C GLU A 121 -12.20 -4.09 7.38
N CYS A 122 -11.22 -3.24 7.09
CA CYS A 122 -10.39 -2.61 8.12
C CYS A 122 -11.12 -1.47 8.86
N GLY A 123 -12.25 -1.00 8.32
CA GLY A 123 -12.94 0.18 8.84
C GLY A 123 -12.08 1.45 8.74
N CYS A 124 -11.10 1.48 7.83
CA CYS A 124 -10.24 2.63 7.60
C CYS A 124 -10.88 3.59 6.59
N SER A 125 -10.56 4.87 6.70
CA SER A 125 -11.09 5.87 5.76
C SER A 125 -10.37 5.87 4.41
N SER A 126 -9.14 5.36 4.37
CA SER A 126 -8.30 5.29 3.19
C SER A 126 -7.24 4.20 3.34
N VAL A 127 -6.68 3.78 2.21
CA VAL A 127 -5.66 2.74 2.11
C VAL A 127 -4.51 3.31 1.30
N MET A 128 -3.27 3.08 1.75
CA MET A 128 -2.08 3.38 0.97
C MET A 128 -1.50 2.08 0.41
N ILE A 129 -1.34 2.04 -0.91
CA ILE A 129 -0.80 0.91 -1.66
C ILE A 129 0.63 1.26 -2.09
N ALA A 130 1.61 0.48 -1.64
CA ALA A 130 3.02 0.68 -2.00
C ALA A 130 3.47 -0.33 -3.08
N ARG A 131 3.93 -1.50 -2.66
CA ARG A 131 4.59 -2.49 -3.50
C ARG A 131 3.71 -3.03 -4.68
N ALA A 132 2.38 -3.05 -4.59
CA ALA A 132 1.52 -3.42 -5.74
C ALA A 132 1.53 -2.34 -6.85
N ALA A 133 1.51 -1.07 -6.45
CA ALA A 133 1.63 0.04 -7.38
C ALA A 133 3.03 0.15 -8.00
N GLU A 134 4.07 -0.24 -7.25
CA GLU A 134 5.43 -0.37 -7.77
C GLU A 134 5.53 -1.44 -8.88
N GLY A 135 4.81 -2.55 -8.75
CA GLY A 135 4.77 -3.59 -9.77
C GLY A 135 3.95 -3.19 -11.00
N ASN A 136 2.76 -2.61 -10.80
CA ASN A 136 1.92 -2.09 -11.87
C ASN A 136 1.03 -0.95 -11.34
N CYS A 137 1.35 0.29 -11.70
CA CYS A 137 0.64 1.47 -11.20
C CYS A 137 -0.81 1.58 -11.71
N SER A 138 -1.18 0.79 -12.73
CA SER A 138 -2.57 0.72 -13.21
C SER A 138 -3.52 0.06 -12.21
N ILE A 139 -3.03 -0.47 -11.07
CA ILE A 139 -3.86 -0.97 -9.96
C ILE A 139 -4.88 0.07 -9.44
N PHE A 140 -4.60 1.36 -9.62
CA PHE A 140 -5.51 2.46 -9.27
C PHE A 140 -6.62 2.71 -10.31
N ARG A 141 -6.60 2.01 -11.44
CA ARG A 141 -7.55 2.20 -12.54
C ARG A 141 -8.84 1.41 -12.27
N GLN A 142 -9.93 2.12 -12.07
CA GLN A 142 -11.28 1.54 -11.86
C GLN A 142 -11.78 0.66 -13.03
N ARG A 143 -11.20 0.84 -14.23
CA ARG A 143 -11.55 0.08 -15.43
C ARG A 143 -10.71 -1.20 -15.61
N GLY A 144 -9.96 -1.60 -14.58
CA GLY A 144 -9.07 -2.76 -14.58
C GLY A 144 -7.61 -2.42 -14.92
N LEU A 145 -6.74 -3.39 -14.64
CA LEU A 145 -5.31 -3.34 -14.92
C LEU A 145 -5.00 -3.21 -16.42
N LEU A 146 -3.88 -2.57 -16.73
CA LEU A 146 -3.26 -2.57 -18.05
C LEU A 146 -2.14 -3.61 -18.12
N ASP A 147 -1.82 -4.04 -19.33
CA ASP A 147 -0.65 -4.87 -19.58
C ASP A 147 0.63 -4.16 -19.14
N LEU A 148 1.57 -4.92 -18.59
CA LEU A 148 2.80 -4.36 -18.02
C LEU A 148 3.62 -3.59 -19.06
N GLU A 149 3.60 -4.03 -20.31
CA GLU A 149 4.28 -3.35 -21.40
C GLU A 149 3.71 -1.95 -21.67
N ASP A 150 2.39 -1.80 -21.69
CA ASP A 150 1.72 -0.50 -21.85
C ASP A 150 2.10 0.44 -20.70
N VAL A 151 2.14 -0.09 -19.48
CA VAL A 151 2.51 0.66 -18.27
C VAL A 151 3.97 1.11 -18.31
N ILE A 152 4.89 0.24 -18.74
CA ILE A 152 6.31 0.59 -18.91
C ILE A 152 6.47 1.67 -19.98
N VAL A 153 5.77 1.54 -21.12
CA VAL A 153 5.80 2.54 -22.19
C VAL A 153 5.30 3.90 -21.70
N ASP A 154 4.18 3.94 -20.96
CA ASP A 154 3.65 5.18 -20.41
C ASP A 154 4.56 5.77 -19.33
N TYR A 155 5.16 4.96 -18.47
CA TYR A 155 6.16 5.41 -17.49
C TYR A 155 7.39 6.01 -18.18
N LEU A 156 7.86 5.37 -19.25
CA LEU A 156 9.01 5.83 -20.02
C LEU A 156 8.74 7.15 -20.74
N LYS A 157 7.51 7.40 -21.21
CA LYS A 157 7.13 8.71 -21.79
C LYS A 157 7.37 9.81 -20.77
N TYR A 158 6.87 9.62 -19.55
CA TYR A 158 7.09 10.57 -18.46
C TYR A 158 8.57 10.67 -18.06
N ALA A 159 9.31 9.57 -18.06
CA ALA A 159 10.74 9.60 -17.76
C ALA A 159 11.53 10.44 -18.78
N VAL A 160 11.16 10.40 -20.06
CA VAL A 160 11.76 11.21 -21.12
C VAL A 160 11.28 12.66 -21.05
N ASP A 161 9.96 12.88 -20.96
CA ASP A 161 9.35 14.22 -20.96
C ASP A 161 9.82 15.09 -19.78
N TYR A 162 10.18 14.46 -18.66
CA TYR A 162 10.63 15.14 -17.44
C TYR A 162 12.11 14.91 -17.10
N ASP A 163 12.93 14.44 -18.05
CA ASP A 163 14.38 14.23 -17.90
C ASP A 163 14.75 13.46 -16.61
N ASN A 164 14.02 12.37 -16.34
CA ASN A 164 14.27 11.55 -15.16
C ASN A 164 15.61 10.82 -15.28
N SER A 165 16.34 10.69 -14.17
CA SER A 165 17.64 10.02 -14.18
C SER A 165 17.55 8.61 -14.80
N PRO A 166 18.40 8.27 -15.79
CA PRO A 166 18.42 6.93 -16.39
C PRO A 166 18.57 5.82 -15.33
N SER A 167 19.38 6.05 -14.30
CA SER A 167 19.59 5.09 -13.21
C SER A 167 18.32 4.86 -12.38
N ASN A 168 17.55 5.91 -12.10
CA ASN A 168 16.29 5.81 -11.36
C ASN A 168 15.21 5.14 -12.23
N THR A 169 15.05 5.60 -13.47
CA THR A 169 14.13 5.01 -14.46
C THR A 169 14.39 3.52 -14.62
N LYS A 170 15.66 3.14 -14.72
CA LYS A 170 16.07 1.74 -14.83
C LYS A 170 15.68 0.95 -13.59
N TYR A 171 16.00 1.46 -12.40
CA TYR A 171 15.63 0.83 -11.13
C TYR A 171 14.12 0.57 -11.02
N CYS A 172 13.28 1.56 -11.34
CA CYS A 172 11.82 1.41 -11.30
C CYS A 172 11.31 0.32 -12.26
N ILE A 173 11.80 0.31 -13.50
CA ILE A 173 11.39 -0.70 -14.49
C ILE A 173 11.90 -2.10 -14.11
N GLN A 174 13.08 -2.22 -13.50
CA GLN A 174 13.55 -3.51 -12.97
C GLN A 174 12.59 -4.04 -11.90
N ASN A 175 12.14 -3.18 -10.98
CA ASN A 175 11.17 -3.57 -9.95
C ASN A 175 9.81 -3.96 -10.56
N MET A 176 9.40 -3.34 -11.67
CA MET A 176 8.21 -3.73 -12.44
C MET A 176 8.39 -5.10 -13.13
N LEU A 177 9.53 -5.32 -13.79
CA LEU A 177 9.80 -6.53 -14.58
C LEU A 177 9.96 -7.79 -13.71
N LYS A 178 10.51 -7.68 -12.50
CA LYS A 178 10.77 -8.83 -11.60
C LYS A 178 11.50 -9.96 -12.35
N GLU A 179 10.87 -11.13 -12.48
CA GLU A 179 11.42 -12.31 -13.17
C GLU A 179 11.60 -12.11 -14.69
N LEU A 180 10.86 -11.18 -15.30
CA LEU A 180 10.97 -10.87 -16.74
C LEU A 180 12.32 -10.26 -17.12
N GLN A 181 13.12 -9.82 -16.14
CA GLN A 181 14.50 -9.39 -16.35
C GLN A 181 15.38 -10.50 -16.95
N GLU A 182 15.06 -11.78 -16.70
CA GLU A 182 15.83 -12.91 -17.22
C GLU A 182 15.59 -13.21 -18.70
N THR A 183 14.54 -12.62 -19.28
CA THR A 183 14.24 -12.75 -20.70
C THR A 183 15.31 -12.07 -21.56
N SER A 184 15.41 -12.45 -22.84
CA SER A 184 16.34 -11.81 -23.78
C SER A 184 16.12 -10.29 -23.87
N ARG A 185 14.87 -9.83 -23.76
CA ARG A 185 14.52 -8.40 -23.74
C ARG A 185 14.93 -7.73 -22.44
N GLY A 186 14.65 -8.37 -21.30
CA GLY A 186 15.08 -7.90 -19.98
C GLY A 186 16.59 -7.74 -19.88
N LYS A 187 17.35 -8.72 -20.38
CA LYS A 187 18.82 -8.68 -20.43
C LYS A 187 19.36 -7.54 -21.29
N LYS A 188 18.79 -7.30 -22.47
CA LYS A 188 19.15 -6.12 -23.30
C LYS A 188 18.88 -4.81 -22.57
N PHE A 189 17.74 -4.70 -21.89
CA PHE A 189 17.43 -3.53 -21.08
C PHE A 189 18.43 -3.30 -19.94
N LEU A 190 19.00 -4.37 -19.35
CA LEU A 190 20.07 -4.26 -18.35
C LEU A 190 21.38 -3.70 -18.91
N GLU A 191 21.60 -3.71 -20.21
CA GLU A 191 22.79 -3.13 -20.84
C GLU A 191 22.65 -1.62 -21.06
N CYS A 192 21.41 -1.10 -21.15
CA CYS A 192 21.13 0.31 -21.40
C CYS A 192 21.64 1.22 -20.28
N GLN A 193 22.25 2.35 -20.66
CA GLN A 193 22.86 3.35 -19.78
C GLN A 193 22.19 4.73 -19.91
N THR A 194 21.55 5.02 -21.04
CA THR A 194 20.88 6.31 -21.30
C THR A 194 19.38 6.12 -21.44
N LEU A 195 18.59 7.18 -21.24
CA LEU A 195 17.15 7.15 -21.49
C LEU A 195 16.82 6.81 -22.95
N GLU A 196 17.62 7.30 -23.90
CA GLU A 196 17.46 7.01 -25.32
C GLU A 196 17.60 5.51 -25.60
N GLN A 197 18.59 4.84 -25.00
CA GLN A 197 18.77 3.39 -25.10
C GLN A 197 17.67 2.60 -24.38
N ILE A 198 17.06 3.17 -23.34
CA ILE A 198 15.97 2.52 -22.62
C ILE A 198 14.66 2.64 -23.42
N TRP A 199 14.47 3.74 -24.14
CA TRP A 199 13.26 4.03 -24.92
C TRP A 199 13.15 3.19 -26.21
N TYR A 200 14.28 2.91 -26.86
CA TYR A 200 14.37 2.19 -28.14
C TYR A 200 14.86 0.75 -27.98
#